data_AF-A0A9X5X867-F1
#
_entry.id   AF-A0A9X5X867-F1
#
_cell.length_a   1.000
_cell.length_b   1.000
_cell.length_c   1.000
_cell.angle_alpha   90.00
_cell.angle_beta   90.00
_cell.angle_gamma   90.00
#
_symmetry.space_group_name_H-M   'P 1'
#
loop_
_entity.id
_entity.type
_entity.pdbx_description
1 polymer ?
#
loop_
_entity_poly.entity_id
_entity_poly.type
_entity_poly.pdbx_seq_one_letter_code
_entity_poly.pdbx_strand_id
1 'polypeptide(L)'
;MDAVVWRNRAMTLFDRIPMPVAVCDVYGAIILANPAMAAEWGATSSGLRGCGVLDLFRPQEPWQIERIAQALRLRRRSRYPVSVR
;
A
#
# COMPACT_ATOMS: atom_id res chain seq x y z
N MET A 1 5.22 6.38 26.16
CA MET A 1 3.97 7.17 25.92
C MET A 1 3.98 7.78 24.52
N ASP A 2 5.10 8.34 24.06
CA ASP A 2 5.22 9.03 22.76
C ASP A 2 4.95 8.14 21.54
N ALA A 3 5.39 6.88 21.56
CA ALA A 3 5.19 5.98 20.42
C ALA A 3 3.71 5.76 20.06
N VAL A 4 2.83 5.67 21.07
CA VAL A 4 1.38 5.53 20.86
C VAL A 4 0.79 6.82 20.29
N VAL A 5 1.22 7.97 20.80
CA VAL A 5 0.78 9.29 20.32
C VAL A 5 1.18 9.48 18.86
N TRP A 6 2.44 9.18 18.50
CA TRP A 6 2.92 9.27 17.12
C TRP A 6 2.22 8.29 16.20
N ARG A 7 1.96 7.05 16.64
CA ARG A 7 1.18 6.08 15.88
C ARG A 7 -0.22 6.62 15.59
N ASN A 8 -0.95 7.10 16.60
CA ASN A 8 -2.31 7.59 16.44
C ASN A 8 -2.37 8.81 15.52
N ARG A 9 -1.39 9.73 15.66
CA ARG A 9 -1.29 10.90 14.79
C ARG A 9 -0.97 10.51 13.34
N ALA A 10 -0.05 9.58 13.13
CA ALA A 10 0.28 9.08 11.80
C ALA A 10 -0.95 8.41 11.14
N MET A 11 -1.69 7.58 11.89
CA MET A 11 -2.93 6.97 11.40
C MET A 11 -3.99 8.02 11.06
N THR A 12 -4.17 9.04 11.91
CA THR A 12 -5.13 10.13 11.63
C THR A 12 -4.77 10.88 10.34
N LEU A 13 -3.49 11.11 10.09
CA LEU A 13 -3.03 11.75 8.85
C LEU A 13 -3.22 10.84 7.63
N PHE A 14 -2.86 9.56 7.77
CA PHE A 14 -3.00 8.55 6.73
C PHE A 14 -4.47 8.37 6.30
N ASP A 15 -5.39 8.31 7.26
CA ASP A 15 -6.82 8.14 7.00
C ASP A 15 -7.45 9.36 6.31
N ARG A 16 -6.84 10.54 6.43
CA ARG A 16 -7.30 11.79 5.81
C ARG A 16 -6.76 12.02 4.40
N ILE A 17 -5.87 11.17 3.90
CA ILE A 17 -5.39 11.27 2.51
C ILE A 17 -6.57 10.98 1.58
N PRO A 18 -7.01 11.91 0.70
CA PRO A 18 -8.19 11.70 -0.14
C PRO A 18 -7.93 10.80 -1.35
N MET A 19 -6.70 10.32 -1.54
CA MET A 19 -6.32 9.39 -2.60
C MET A 19 -6.25 7.96 -2.04
N PRO A 20 -6.53 6.92 -2.84
CA PRO A 20 -6.26 5.54 -2.49
C PRO A 20 -4.78 5.31 -2.15
N VAL A 21 -4.48 4.94 -0.90
CA VAL A 21 -3.12 4.62 -0.44
C VAL A 21 -3.12 3.33 0.37
N ALA A 22 -2.22 2.41 0.00
CA ALA A 22 -1.87 1.24 0.78
C ALA A 22 -0.36 1.22 1.10
N VAL A 23 -0.02 0.70 2.27
CA VAL A 23 1.36 0.36 2.66
C VAL A 23 1.46 -1.15 2.65
N CYS A 24 2.42 -1.68 1.88
CA CYS A 24 2.64 -3.12 1.75
C CYS A 24 4.00 -3.52 2.31
N ASP A 25 4.16 -4.79 2.66
CA ASP A 25 5.48 -5.36 2.87
C ASP A 25 6.24 -5.56 1.53
N VAL A 26 7.48 -6.05 1.62
CA VAL A 26 8.34 -6.29 0.44
C VAL A 26 7.86 -7.42 -0.47
N TYR A 27 6.88 -8.21 -0.03
CA TYR A 27 6.26 -9.28 -0.82
C TYR A 27 4.89 -8.87 -1.40
N GLY A 28 4.42 -7.66 -1.07
CA GLY A 28 3.18 -7.10 -1.60
C GLY A 28 1.96 -7.35 -0.72
N ALA A 29 2.10 -7.91 0.48
CA ALA A 29 0.98 -8.04 1.41
C ALA A 29 0.64 -6.67 2.03
N ILE A 30 -0.64 -6.30 2.00
CA ILE A 30 -1.11 -5.01 2.54
C ILE A 30 -1.03 -5.03 4.08
N ILE A 31 -0.32 -4.06 4.64
CA ILE A 31 -0.18 -3.83 6.09
C ILE A 31 -1.20 -2.79 6.57
N LEU A 32 -1.38 -1.72 5.79
CA LEU A 32 -2.30 -0.62 6.05
C LEU A 32 -2.96 -0.19 4.74
N ALA A 33 -4.25 0.13 4.79
CA ALA A 33 -5.00 0.73 3.69
C ALA A 33 -5.86 1.86 4.24
N ASN A 34 -5.78 3.04 3.62
CA ASN A 34 -6.58 4.18 4.06
C ASN A 34 -8.05 4.00 3.62
N PRO A 35 -8.99 4.79 4.16
CA PRO A 35 -10.40 4.68 3.80
C PRO A 35 -10.68 4.87 2.31
N ALA A 36 -9.95 5.77 1.63
CA ALA A 36 -10.09 5.98 0.19
C ALA A 36 -9.72 4.70 -0.61
N MET A 37 -8.67 4.00 -0.22
CA MET A 37 -8.28 2.72 -0.81
C MET A 37 -9.32 1.62 -0.54
N ALA A 38 -9.86 1.57 0.67
CA ALA A 38 -10.91 0.62 1.01
C ALA A 38 -12.18 0.85 0.17
N ALA A 39 -12.54 2.11 -0.08
CA ALA A 39 -13.69 2.50 -0.89
C ALA A 39 -13.55 2.06 -2.36
N GLU A 40 -12.37 2.16 -2.97
CA GLU A 40 -12.11 1.69 -4.35
C GLU A 40 -12.46 0.20 -4.54
N TRP A 41 -12.34 -0.60 -3.48
CA TRP A 41 -12.60 -2.04 -3.53
C TRP A 41 -13.90 -2.45 -2.83
N GLY A 42 -14.74 -1.48 -2.44
CA GLY A 42 -15.98 -1.75 -1.72
C GLY A 42 -15.78 -2.51 -0.40
N ALA A 43 -14.60 -2.35 0.23
CA ALA A 43 -14.16 -3.10 1.41
C ALA A 43 -13.97 -2.19 2.63
N THR A 44 -13.58 -2.77 3.76
CA THR A 44 -13.09 -2.03 4.92
C THR A 44 -11.56 -2.03 4.94
N SER A 45 -10.94 -1.04 5.56
CA SER A 45 -9.47 -1.00 5.74
C SER A 45 -8.92 -2.26 6.44
N SER A 46 -9.67 -2.81 7.40
CA SER A 46 -9.30 -4.07 8.06
C SER A 46 -9.45 -5.27 7.14
N GLY A 47 -10.45 -5.28 6.24
CA GLY A 47 -10.68 -6.34 5.27
C GLY A 47 -9.59 -6.45 4.19
N LEU A 48 -8.91 -5.34 3.86
CA LEU A 48 -7.78 -5.35 2.92
C LEU A 48 -6.46 -5.79 3.54
N ARG A 49 -6.36 -5.85 4.88
CA ARG A 49 -5.11 -6.21 5.55
C ARG A 49 -4.75 -7.68 5.28
N GLY A 50 -3.54 -7.91 4.79
CA GLY A 50 -3.03 -9.24 4.43
C GLY A 50 -3.34 -9.65 2.99
N CYS A 51 -4.21 -8.94 2.27
CA CYS A 51 -4.43 -9.17 0.85
C CYS A 51 -3.16 -8.86 0.04
N GLY A 52 -2.93 -9.60 -1.04
CA GLY A 52 -1.87 -9.27 -1.99
C GLY A 52 -2.27 -8.06 -2.82
N VAL A 53 -1.38 -7.07 -2.92
CA VAL A 53 -1.64 -5.86 -3.73
C VAL A 53 -1.87 -6.18 -5.20
N LEU A 54 -1.31 -7.29 -5.70
CA LEU A 54 -1.49 -7.76 -7.08
C LEU A 54 -2.80 -8.54 -7.29
N ASP A 55 -3.49 -8.92 -6.21
CA ASP A 55 -4.85 -9.48 -6.30
C ASP A 55 -5.87 -8.36 -6.59
N LEU A 56 -5.55 -7.14 -6.14
CA LEU A 56 -6.35 -5.93 -6.35
C LEU A 56 -5.96 -5.25 -7.66
N PHE A 57 -4.68 -4.95 -7.86
CA PHE A 57 -4.21 -4.23 -9.03
C PHE A 57 -3.46 -5.13 -9.98
N ARG A 58 -3.88 -5.20 -11.25
CA ARG A 58 -3.20 -6.00 -12.27
C ARG A 58 -2.28 -5.10 -13.10
N PRO A 59 -0.95 -5.21 -12.95
CA PRO A 59 -0.02 -4.42 -13.75
C PRO A 59 -0.20 -4.73 -15.24
N GLN A 60 -0.15 -3.69 -16.07
CA GLN A 60 -0.12 -3.86 -17.52
C GLN A 60 1.22 -4.45 -18.00
N GLU A 61 2.30 -4.17 -17.26
CA GLU A 61 3.65 -4.65 -17.52
C GLU A 61 4.17 -5.48 -16.33
N PRO A 62 3.91 -6.80 -16.27
CA PRO A 62 4.26 -7.63 -15.10
C PRO A 62 5.76 -7.65 -14.75
N TRP A 63 6.62 -7.60 -15.76
CA TRP A 63 8.08 -7.57 -15.59
C TRP A 63 8.55 -6.36 -14.77
N GLN A 64 7.80 -5.26 -14.78
CA GLN A 64 8.14 -4.08 -14.01
C GLN A 64 8.08 -4.35 -12.50
N ILE A 65 7.17 -5.23 -12.07
CA ILE A 65 7.01 -5.59 -10.66
C ILE A 65 8.23 -6.30 -10.12
N GLU A 66 8.81 -7.23 -10.88
CA GLU A 66 10.02 -7.96 -10.48
C GLU A 66 11.19 -6.99 -10.22
N ARG A 67 11.33 -5.99 -11.10
CA ARG A 67 12.34 -4.95 -10.98
C ARG A 67 12.14 -4.06 -9.75
N ILE A 68 10.88 -3.72 -9.42
CA ILE A 68 10.53 -2.97 -8.21
C ILE A 68 10.78 -3.82 -6.96
N ALA A 69 10.36 -5.09 -6.96
CA ALA A 69 10.58 -6.01 -5.85
C ALA A 69 12.07 -6.19 -5.56
N GLN A 70 12.90 -6.29 -6.60
CA GLN A 70 14.36 -6.31 -6.45
C GLN A 70 14.89 -5.00 -5.83
N ALA A 71 14.42 -3.84 -6.30
CA ALA A 71 14.82 -2.55 -5.73
C ALA A 71 14.42 -2.41 -4.25
N LEU A 72 13.23 -2.89 -3.86
CA LEU A 72 12.76 -2.92 -2.48
C LEU A 72 13.63 -3.82 -1.59
N ARG A 73 14.01 -5.01 -2.07
CA ARG A 73 14.94 -5.92 -1.36
C ARG A 73 16.32 -5.28 -1.16
N LEU A 74 16.78 -4.49 -2.13
CA LEU A 74 17.99 -3.67 -2.05
C LEU A 74 17.81 -2.39 -1.22
N ARG A 75 16.67 -2.23 -0.53
CA ARG A 75 16.32 -1.08 0.33
C ARG A 75 16.35 0.27 -0.38
N ARG A 76 16.16 0.28 -1.70
CA ARG A 76 16.05 1.53 -2.47
C ARG A 76 14.74 2.22 -2.12
N ARG A 77 14.80 3.55 -1.97
CA ARG A 77 13.63 4.41 -1.73
C ARG A 77 13.43 5.29 -2.95
N SER A 78 12.55 4.86 -3.84
CA SER A 78 12.23 5.59 -5.07
C SER A 78 10.79 5.31 -5.45
N ARG A 79 10.14 6.28 -6.12
CA ARG A 79 8.78 6.12 -6.62
C ARG A 79 8.84 5.51 -8.03
N TYR A 80 8.12 4.42 -8.23
CA TYR A 80 8.00 3.76 -9.53
C TYR A 80 6.53 3.85 -9.98
N PRO A 81 6.23 4.58 -11.07
CA PRO A 81 4.88 4.60 -11.62
C PRO A 81 4.58 3.24 -12.26
N VAL A 82 3.45 2.62 -11.93
CA VAL A 82 3.01 1.35 -12.52
C VAL A 82 1.61 1.56 -13.08
N SER A 83 1.42 1.31 -14.37
CA SER A 83 0.09 1.30 -14.97
C SER A 83 -0.61 -0.01 -14.63
N VAL A 84 -1.85 0.08 -14.13
CA VAL A 84 -2.65 -1.06 -13.69
C VAL A 84 -4.00 -1.05 -14.41
N ARG A 85 -4.65 -2.20 -14.48
CA ARG A 85 -6.02 -2.38 -14.97
C ARG A 85 -6.93 -2.93 -13.88
#